data_AF-A0AAW2NXH0-F1
#
_entry.id   AF-A0AAW2NXH0-F1
#
_cell.length_a   1.000
_cell.length_b   1.000
_cell.length_c   1.000
_cell.angle_alpha   90.00
_cell.angle_beta   90.00
_cell.angle_gamma   90.00
#
_symmetry.space_group_name_H-M   'P 1'
#
loop_
_entity.id
_entity.type
_entity.pdbx_description
1 polymer ?
#
loop_
_entity_poly.entity_id
_entity_poly.type
_entity_poly.pdbx_seq_one_letter_code
_entity_poly.pdbx_strand_id
1 'polypeptide(L)'
;MKPNFLIFNLVLSLCVFLFPPAFSAPSCPMDLDYVLRIPWNTSECRGYNNPNNTTQISSNSSSPTTGRSRCCQTLLSLYGISLSQHLKKTSLFQLPDLPTSVSCLQDFQTKLTSLSLPPSLTSLCFDPLQFVISPNICASVQSTQDWVKKLGPSTALDSSCKTDLTDLTSCDACVAAGFQVQTDLIGIDGNKSHSTDCFYFAVLYAAGIVNEFGPESIGAVSCIFGLSISSRREVIWEKRKWGLGRDGLLQLLFGNAEFCNEVEIISNLKHRNLVPLRGCCVTENGCPGESERYLVYDYMPNGNLDDHLLPVGESGNSPLTWPQRKNIIMDVAKGLAYLHYGVKPAIYHRDIKATNILLDSDMRARVADFGLAKQSQEGQSHLTTRVAGTHGYLAPEYASTDS
;
A
#
# COMPACT_ATOMS: atom_id res chain seq x y z
N MET A 1 -80.39 -33.97 -26.27
CA MET A 1 -79.99 -32.61 -25.88
C MET A 1 -78.58 -32.67 -25.32
N LYS A 2 -77.73 -31.72 -25.72
CA LYS A 2 -76.25 -31.80 -25.71
C LYS A 2 -75.63 -31.94 -24.30
N PRO A 3 -74.47 -32.63 -24.15
CA PRO A 3 -73.78 -32.85 -22.88
C PRO A 3 -72.65 -31.83 -22.60
N ASN A 4 -72.25 -31.77 -21.33
CA ASN A 4 -70.93 -31.39 -20.79
C ASN A 4 -70.29 -30.05 -21.21
N PHE A 5 -70.41 -29.03 -20.35
CA PHE A 5 -69.55 -27.83 -20.42
C PHE A 5 -69.25 -27.16 -19.06
N LEU A 6 -69.17 -27.93 -17.97
CA LEU A 6 -68.95 -27.38 -16.62
C LEU A 6 -67.79 -27.99 -15.82
N ILE A 7 -66.91 -28.77 -16.46
CA ILE A 7 -65.68 -29.30 -15.81
C ILE A 7 -64.43 -28.91 -16.62
N PHE A 8 -64.33 -27.63 -17.00
CA PHE A 8 -63.08 -27.09 -17.57
C PHE A 8 -62.61 -25.78 -16.93
N ASN A 9 -63.39 -25.20 -16.02
CA ASN A 9 -63.07 -23.91 -15.40
C ASN A 9 -62.70 -23.96 -13.92
N LEU A 10 -62.54 -25.15 -13.32
CA LEU A 10 -62.09 -25.27 -11.92
C LEU A 10 -60.66 -25.78 -11.73
N VAL A 11 -59.95 -26.16 -12.79
CA VAL A 11 -58.55 -26.62 -12.72
C VAL A 11 -57.55 -25.57 -13.22
N LEU A 12 -58.02 -24.47 -13.82
CA LEU A 12 -57.15 -23.38 -14.30
C LEU A 12 -57.04 -22.19 -13.33
N SER A 13 -57.60 -22.28 -12.11
CA SER A 13 -57.54 -21.21 -11.10
C SER A 13 -56.71 -21.55 -9.86
N LEU A 14 -56.01 -22.69 -9.87
CA LEU A 14 -55.24 -23.18 -8.71
C LEU A 14 -53.73 -23.36 -8.97
N CYS A 15 -53.20 -22.86 -10.09
CA CYS A 15 -51.77 -22.91 -10.41
C CYS A 15 -51.06 -21.54 -10.50
N VAL A 16 -51.66 -20.44 -9.98
CA VAL A 16 -51.05 -19.09 -10.11
C VAL A 16 -50.44 -18.56 -8.80
N PHE A 17 -50.55 -19.25 -7.66
CA PHE A 17 -50.03 -18.75 -6.38
C PHE A 17 -48.97 -19.64 -5.73
N LEU A 18 -47.95 -20.03 -6.50
CA LEU A 18 -46.64 -20.42 -5.96
C LEU A 18 -45.53 -19.89 -6.87
N PHE A 19 -45.58 -18.60 -7.22
CA PHE A 19 -44.33 -17.90 -7.47
C PHE A 19 -43.75 -17.59 -6.08
N PRO A 20 -42.59 -18.15 -5.68
CA PRO A 20 -41.86 -17.58 -4.56
C PRO A 20 -41.74 -16.07 -4.82
N PRO A 21 -41.79 -15.22 -3.78
CA PRO A 21 -41.58 -13.78 -3.98
C PRO A 21 -40.34 -13.65 -4.86
N ALA A 22 -40.46 -12.94 -5.97
CA ALA A 22 -39.32 -12.69 -6.84
C ALA A 22 -38.21 -12.19 -5.92
N PHE A 23 -37.23 -13.04 -5.64
CA PHE A 23 -36.06 -12.64 -4.88
C PHE A 23 -35.45 -11.56 -5.74
N SER A 24 -35.68 -10.30 -5.34
CA SER A 24 -35.00 -9.17 -5.97
C SER A 24 -33.53 -9.54 -5.95
N ALA A 25 -32.91 -9.61 -7.13
CA ALA A 25 -31.50 -9.92 -7.22
C ALA A 25 -30.75 -9.02 -6.23
N PRO A 26 -29.85 -9.58 -5.41
CA PRO A 26 -29.14 -8.79 -4.41
C PRO A 26 -28.46 -7.62 -5.14
N SER A 27 -28.79 -6.40 -4.72
CA SER A 27 -28.22 -5.17 -5.27
C SER A 27 -27.08 -4.69 -4.38
N CYS A 28 -26.05 -4.07 -4.94
CA CYS A 28 -24.97 -3.53 -4.14
C CYS A 28 -25.49 -2.43 -3.19
N PRO A 29 -25.28 -2.56 -1.86
CA PRO A 29 -25.71 -1.54 -0.89
C PRO A 29 -24.74 -0.36 -0.78
N MET A 30 -23.60 -0.41 -1.48
CA MET A 30 -22.55 0.61 -1.42
C MET A 30 -22.67 1.59 -2.59
N ASP A 31 -22.44 2.88 -2.32
CA ASP A 31 -22.30 3.88 -3.38
C ASP A 31 -20.90 3.77 -4.00
N LEU A 32 -20.83 3.68 -5.32
CA LEU A 32 -19.59 3.55 -6.10
C LEU A 32 -19.43 4.70 -7.10
N ASP A 33 -20.29 5.73 -7.06
CA ASP A 33 -20.23 6.86 -8.00
C ASP A 33 -18.96 7.70 -7.83
N TYR A 34 -18.34 7.69 -6.64
CA TYR A 34 -17.07 8.37 -6.40
C TYR A 34 -15.95 7.89 -7.33
N VAL A 35 -16.03 6.66 -7.84
CA VAL A 35 -15.04 6.10 -8.79
C VAL A 35 -14.90 6.97 -10.03
N LEU A 36 -15.99 7.64 -10.44
CA LEU A 36 -16.04 8.55 -11.58
C LEU A 36 -15.74 10.00 -11.18
N ARG A 37 -15.90 10.36 -9.89
CA ARG A 37 -15.73 11.72 -9.38
C ARG A 37 -14.30 11.99 -8.91
N ILE A 38 -13.73 11.08 -8.11
CA ILE A 38 -12.36 11.13 -7.60
C ILE A 38 -11.43 10.83 -8.77
N PRO A 39 -10.49 11.72 -9.10
CA PRO A 39 -9.70 11.54 -10.31
C PRO A 39 -8.45 10.70 -10.04
N TRP A 40 -8.62 9.46 -9.62
CA TRP A 40 -7.51 8.54 -9.31
C TRP A 40 -6.71 8.13 -10.55
N ASN A 41 -5.44 7.76 -10.36
CA ASN A 41 -4.55 7.38 -11.47
C ASN A 41 -4.94 6.04 -12.11
N THR A 42 -5.52 6.09 -13.31
CA THR A 42 -5.96 4.90 -14.07
C THR A 42 -4.85 4.23 -14.91
N SER A 43 -3.67 4.86 -15.03
CA SER A 43 -2.63 4.47 -16.00
C SER A 43 -2.12 3.04 -15.78
N GLU A 44 -1.98 2.62 -14.53
CA GLU A 44 -1.49 1.28 -14.18
C GLU A 44 -2.48 0.17 -14.58
N CYS A 45 -3.76 0.50 -14.79
CA CYS A 45 -4.82 -0.44 -15.13
C CYS A 45 -5.16 -0.51 -16.62
N ARG A 46 -4.76 0.48 -17.44
CA ARG A 46 -5.13 0.55 -18.87
C ARG A 46 -4.53 -0.56 -19.73
N GLY A 47 -3.32 -1.02 -19.39
CA GLY A 47 -2.60 -2.08 -20.12
C GLY A 47 -2.75 -3.49 -19.53
N TYR A 48 -3.61 -3.65 -18.53
CA TYR A 48 -3.84 -4.91 -17.84
C TYR A 48 -4.51 -5.89 -18.83
N ASN A 49 -3.84 -7.01 -19.14
CA ASN A 49 -4.16 -8.00 -20.19
C ASN A 49 -3.59 -7.79 -21.61
N ASN A 50 -2.54 -7.00 -21.83
CA ASN A 50 -1.84 -7.05 -23.12
C ASN A 50 -0.84 -8.24 -23.15
N PRO A 51 -1.07 -9.31 -23.96
CA PRO A 51 -0.18 -10.47 -24.02
C PRO A 51 1.24 -10.16 -24.52
N ASN A 52 1.48 -8.97 -25.08
CA ASN A 52 2.81 -8.52 -25.51
C ASN A 52 3.60 -7.74 -24.43
N ASN A 53 3.04 -7.58 -23.22
CA ASN A 53 3.71 -6.91 -22.12
C ASN A 53 4.26 -7.96 -21.14
N THR A 54 5.52 -8.36 -21.36
CA THR A 54 6.23 -9.47 -20.67
C THR A 54 6.45 -9.28 -19.16
N THR A 55 5.78 -8.32 -18.52
CA THR A 55 5.78 -8.17 -17.05
C THR A 55 4.61 -8.87 -16.35
N GLN A 56 3.82 -9.68 -17.06
CA GLN A 56 2.77 -10.49 -16.42
C GLN A 56 2.88 -11.95 -16.84
N ILE A 57 2.69 -12.82 -15.84
CA ILE A 57 2.78 -14.29 -15.87
C ILE A 57 4.20 -14.83 -15.63
N SER A 58 4.63 -14.79 -14.37
CA SER A 58 5.33 -15.94 -13.78
C SER A 58 4.32 -16.75 -12.96
N SER A 59 3.37 -17.39 -13.65
CA SER A 59 2.61 -18.51 -13.08
C SER A 59 3.53 -19.72 -13.03
N ASN A 60 4.39 -19.76 -12.01
CA ASN A 60 5.04 -20.97 -11.50
C ASN A 60 5.56 -20.67 -10.09
N SER A 61 4.63 -20.36 -9.20
CA SER A 61 4.86 -20.55 -7.77
C SER A 61 3.61 -21.16 -7.17
N SER A 62 3.75 -22.37 -6.68
CA SER A 62 2.77 -23.07 -5.86
C SER A 62 2.75 -22.44 -4.46
N SER A 63 2.23 -21.22 -4.35
CA SER A 63 1.89 -20.57 -3.07
C SER A 63 0.84 -19.47 -3.31
N PRO A 64 -0.31 -19.42 -2.60
CA PRO A 64 -1.51 -18.74 -3.12
C PRO A 64 -1.66 -17.23 -2.84
N THR A 65 -0.69 -16.50 -2.27
CA THR A 65 -1.03 -15.20 -1.62
C THR A 65 -0.15 -13.97 -1.86
N THR A 66 0.90 -13.98 -2.67
CA THR A 66 1.77 -12.77 -2.78
C THR A 66 2.14 -12.43 -4.21
N GLY A 67 1.40 -11.48 -4.80
CA GLY A 67 1.72 -10.90 -6.11
C GLY A 67 0.59 -10.08 -6.73
N ARG A 68 -0.18 -9.33 -5.93
CA ARG A 68 -1.24 -8.45 -6.45
C ARG A 68 -0.58 -7.32 -7.25
N SER A 69 -0.94 -7.17 -8.52
CA SER A 69 -0.39 -6.11 -9.38
C SER A 69 -0.68 -4.71 -8.80
N ARG A 70 0.13 -3.70 -9.14
CA ARG A 70 -0.10 -2.32 -8.66
C ARG A 70 -1.49 -1.77 -9.04
N CYS A 71 -2.01 -2.16 -10.21
CA CYS A 71 -3.40 -1.89 -10.59
C CYS A 71 -4.39 -2.50 -9.57
N CYS A 72 -4.25 -3.78 -9.24
CA CYS A 72 -5.14 -4.43 -8.30
C CYS A 72 -5.03 -3.86 -6.88
N GLN A 73 -3.86 -3.37 -6.48
CA GLN A 73 -3.69 -2.63 -5.21
C GLN A 73 -4.44 -1.29 -5.26
N THR A 74 -4.28 -0.53 -6.34
CA THR A 74 -5.00 0.74 -6.55
C THR A 74 -6.52 0.52 -6.53
N LEU A 75 -7.00 -0.52 -7.21
CA LEU A 75 -8.40 -0.89 -7.20
C LEU A 75 -8.88 -1.34 -5.82
N LEU A 76 -8.04 -2.00 -5.02
CA LEU A 76 -8.39 -2.38 -3.64
C LEU A 76 -8.56 -1.13 -2.79
N SER A 77 -7.61 -0.18 -2.85
CA SER A 77 -7.71 1.10 -2.15
C SER A 77 -8.96 1.88 -2.58
N LEU A 78 -9.24 1.91 -3.89
CA LEU A 78 -10.43 2.58 -4.42
C LEU A 78 -11.71 1.92 -3.93
N TYR A 79 -11.81 0.58 -3.94
CA TYR A 79 -12.95 -0.15 -3.40
C TYR A 79 -13.08 0.02 -1.88
N GLY A 80 -11.96 0.17 -1.16
CA GLY A 80 -11.89 0.43 0.27
C GLY A 80 -12.61 1.70 0.71
N ILE A 81 -12.73 2.71 -0.16
CA ILE A 81 -13.54 3.91 0.10
C ILE A 81 -15.02 3.50 0.32
N SER A 82 -15.59 2.72 -0.60
CA SER A 82 -16.98 2.24 -0.47
C SER A 82 -17.20 1.35 0.74
N LEU A 83 -16.23 0.48 1.07
CA LEU A 83 -16.29 -0.37 2.26
C LEU A 83 -16.21 0.45 3.55
N SER A 84 -15.45 1.54 3.57
CA SER A 84 -15.38 2.45 4.72
C SER A 84 -16.68 3.23 4.89
N GLN A 85 -17.34 3.62 3.79
CA GLN A 85 -18.69 4.20 3.84
C GLN A 85 -19.72 3.20 4.34
N HIS A 86 -19.63 1.94 3.88
CA HIS A 86 -20.46 0.85 4.35
C HIS A 86 -20.28 0.66 5.86
N LEU A 87 -19.03 0.53 6.33
CA LEU A 87 -18.68 0.40 7.74
C LEU A 87 -19.26 1.54 8.57
N LYS A 88 -19.14 2.79 8.10
CA LYS A 88 -19.74 3.96 8.77
C LYS A 88 -21.26 3.85 8.92
N LYS A 89 -21.94 3.28 7.92
CA LYS A 89 -23.41 3.19 7.85
C LYS A 89 -23.97 1.98 8.59
N THR A 90 -23.30 0.83 8.53
CA THR A 90 -23.81 -0.46 9.00
C THR A 90 -23.09 -0.99 10.23
N SER A 91 -21.95 -0.40 10.60
CA SER A 91 -21.03 -0.92 11.61
C SER A 91 -20.39 -2.27 11.28
N LEU A 92 -20.47 -2.73 10.03
CA LEU A 92 -19.86 -3.98 9.55
C LEU A 92 -18.67 -3.70 8.64
N PHE A 93 -17.56 -4.41 8.83
CA PHE A 93 -16.33 -4.23 8.02
C PHE A 93 -16.47 -4.78 6.61
N GLN A 94 -17.33 -5.76 6.42
CA GLN A 94 -17.48 -6.54 5.18
C GLN A 94 -18.95 -6.78 4.86
N LEU A 95 -19.20 -7.26 3.64
CA LEU A 95 -20.54 -7.50 3.11
C LEU A 95 -21.15 -8.79 3.70
N PRO A 96 -22.49 -8.88 3.80
CA PRO A 96 -23.15 -9.98 4.51
C PRO A 96 -23.04 -11.34 3.81
N ASP A 97 -22.96 -11.36 2.48
CA ASP A 97 -22.96 -12.60 1.71
C ASP A 97 -22.27 -12.45 0.33
N LEU A 98 -21.93 -13.60 -0.25
CA LEU A 98 -21.28 -13.70 -1.55
C LEU A 98 -22.11 -13.07 -2.69
N PRO A 99 -23.43 -13.31 -2.82
CA PRO A 99 -24.23 -12.65 -3.84
C PRO A 99 -24.16 -11.12 -3.79
N THR A 100 -24.17 -10.53 -2.60
CA THR A 100 -24.02 -9.08 -2.40
C THR A 100 -22.64 -8.60 -2.84
N SER A 101 -21.57 -9.32 -2.47
CA SER A 101 -20.21 -8.98 -2.93
C SER A 101 -20.05 -9.09 -4.44
N VAL A 102 -20.65 -10.10 -5.07
CA VAL A 102 -20.63 -10.25 -6.54
C VAL A 102 -21.34 -9.07 -7.20
N SER A 103 -22.51 -8.67 -6.69
CA SER A 103 -23.24 -7.50 -7.19
C SER A 103 -22.39 -6.22 -7.07
N CYS A 104 -21.74 -5.98 -5.93
CA CYS A 104 -20.88 -4.80 -5.76
C CYS A 104 -19.66 -4.79 -6.67
N LEU A 105 -19.03 -5.94 -6.91
CA LEU A 105 -17.91 -6.04 -7.85
C LEU A 105 -18.35 -5.83 -9.32
N GLN A 106 -19.58 -6.21 -9.67
CA GLN A 106 -20.17 -5.92 -10.98
C GLN A 106 -20.47 -4.44 -11.15
N ASP A 107 -21.03 -3.79 -10.13
CA ASP A 107 -21.27 -2.34 -10.15
C ASP A 107 -19.93 -1.58 -10.23
N PHE A 108 -18.93 -2.01 -9.45
CA PHE A 108 -17.59 -1.43 -9.50
C PHE A 108 -16.95 -1.58 -10.88
N GLN A 109 -17.03 -2.77 -11.48
CA GLN A 109 -16.57 -3.01 -12.86
C GLN A 109 -17.32 -2.14 -13.86
N THR A 110 -18.61 -1.87 -13.66
CA THR A 110 -19.38 -0.97 -14.52
C THR A 110 -18.83 0.46 -14.46
N LYS A 111 -18.46 0.95 -13.27
CA LYS A 111 -17.79 2.26 -13.12
C LYS A 111 -16.41 2.26 -13.78
N LEU A 112 -15.60 1.22 -13.59
CA LEU A 112 -14.28 1.09 -14.23
C LEU A 112 -14.38 1.06 -15.77
N THR A 113 -15.35 0.32 -16.30
CA THR A 113 -15.62 0.25 -17.75
C THR A 113 -16.05 1.61 -18.30
N SER A 114 -16.79 2.40 -17.52
CA SER A 114 -17.13 3.79 -17.87
C SER A 114 -15.91 4.69 -17.97
N LEU A 115 -14.80 4.34 -17.30
CA LEU A 115 -13.49 4.99 -17.43
C LEU A 115 -12.63 4.41 -18.55
N SER A 116 -13.22 3.58 -19.43
CA SER A 116 -12.52 2.87 -20.53
C SER A 116 -11.43 1.89 -20.07
N LEU A 117 -11.56 1.34 -18.87
CA LEU A 117 -10.66 0.30 -18.37
C LEU A 117 -11.13 -1.11 -18.79
N PRO A 118 -10.23 -2.13 -18.79
CA PRO A 118 -10.58 -3.49 -19.19
C PRO A 118 -11.79 -4.06 -18.43
N PRO A 119 -12.70 -4.80 -19.11
CA PRO A 119 -13.97 -5.26 -18.55
C PRO A 119 -13.83 -6.42 -17.54
N SER A 120 -12.63 -6.96 -17.38
CA SER A 120 -12.32 -8.10 -16.49
C SER A 120 -11.41 -7.72 -15.31
N LEU A 121 -11.20 -6.43 -15.04
CA LEU A 121 -10.30 -5.99 -13.97
C LEU A 121 -10.71 -6.53 -12.60
N THR A 122 -11.99 -6.43 -12.24
CA THR A 122 -12.45 -6.87 -10.91
C THR A 122 -12.31 -8.37 -10.74
N SER A 123 -12.64 -9.17 -11.75
CA SER A 123 -12.50 -10.63 -11.70
C SER A 123 -11.05 -11.11 -11.74
N LEU A 124 -10.13 -10.32 -12.30
CA LEU A 124 -8.70 -10.65 -12.28
C LEU A 124 -7.99 -10.19 -11.00
N CYS A 125 -8.48 -9.12 -10.38
CA CYS A 125 -7.86 -8.55 -9.18
C CYS A 125 -8.42 -9.14 -7.89
N PHE A 126 -9.67 -9.59 -7.90
CA PHE A 126 -10.41 -9.90 -6.69
C PHE A 126 -11.11 -11.25 -6.73
N ASP A 127 -10.95 -12.01 -5.64
CA ASP A 127 -11.90 -13.03 -5.22
C ASP A 127 -13.06 -12.36 -4.46
N PRO A 128 -14.33 -12.50 -4.89
CA PRO A 128 -15.48 -11.95 -4.17
C PRO A 128 -15.58 -12.40 -2.70
N LEU A 129 -15.09 -13.60 -2.36
CA LEU A 129 -15.13 -14.08 -0.97
C LEU A 129 -14.29 -13.23 -0.01
N GLN A 130 -13.29 -12.49 -0.51
CA GLN A 130 -12.42 -11.66 0.33
C GLN A 130 -13.16 -10.47 0.98
N PHE A 131 -14.34 -10.12 0.48
CA PHE A 131 -15.13 -8.96 0.95
C PHE A 131 -16.38 -9.37 1.74
N VAL A 132 -16.54 -10.67 2.03
CA VAL A 132 -17.70 -11.21 2.72
C VAL A 132 -17.33 -11.55 4.16
N ILE A 133 -18.22 -11.22 5.10
CA ILE A 133 -18.08 -11.58 6.51
C ILE A 133 -17.81 -13.08 6.62
N SER A 134 -16.66 -13.41 7.20
CA SER A 134 -16.17 -14.77 7.37
C SER A 134 -15.55 -14.92 8.76
N PRO A 135 -15.58 -16.12 9.36
CA PRO A 135 -14.81 -16.38 10.59
C PRO A 135 -13.30 -16.30 10.37
N ASN A 136 -12.83 -16.42 9.12
CA ASN A 136 -11.43 -16.44 8.74
C ASN A 136 -10.96 -15.06 8.23
N ILE A 137 -11.09 -14.05 9.08
CA ILE A 137 -10.65 -12.66 8.84
C ILE A 137 -9.82 -12.19 10.04
N CYS A 138 -9.07 -11.09 9.89
CA CYS A 138 -8.20 -10.57 10.93
C CYS A 138 -8.90 -10.46 12.29
N ALA A 139 -8.35 -11.16 13.28
CA ALA A 139 -8.80 -11.24 14.66
C ALA A 139 -10.28 -11.57 14.80
N SER A 140 -10.92 -12.16 13.76
CA SER A 140 -12.38 -12.34 13.68
C SER A 140 -13.18 -11.07 13.96
N VAL A 141 -12.67 -9.89 13.60
CA VAL A 141 -13.37 -8.61 13.76
C VAL A 141 -14.39 -8.48 12.65
N GLN A 142 -15.69 -8.57 12.94
CA GLN A 142 -16.74 -8.42 11.92
C GLN A 142 -17.41 -7.05 11.97
N SER A 143 -17.49 -6.48 13.18
CA SER A 143 -18.19 -5.22 13.46
C SER A 143 -17.34 -4.23 14.26
N THR A 144 -17.77 -2.97 14.32
CA THR A 144 -17.19 -1.95 15.21
C THR A 144 -17.34 -2.33 16.69
N GLN A 145 -18.34 -3.13 17.04
CA GLN A 145 -18.48 -3.66 18.39
C GLN A 145 -17.40 -4.69 18.71
N ASP A 146 -17.06 -5.57 17.76
CA ASP A 146 -15.96 -6.52 17.91
C ASP A 146 -14.61 -5.80 18.01
N TRP A 147 -14.43 -4.75 17.20
CA TRP A 147 -13.27 -3.87 17.25
C TRP A 147 -13.08 -3.30 18.67
N VAL A 148 -14.12 -2.65 19.21
CA VAL A 148 -14.07 -2.08 20.58
C VAL A 148 -13.86 -3.15 21.64
N LYS A 149 -14.45 -4.33 21.48
CA LYS A 149 -14.27 -5.45 22.41
C LYS A 149 -12.82 -5.98 22.42
N LYS A 150 -12.12 -5.93 21.29
CA LYS A 150 -10.77 -6.47 21.12
C LYS A 150 -9.67 -5.47 21.40
N LEU A 151 -9.83 -4.23 20.93
CA LEU A 151 -8.81 -3.18 21.01
C LEU A 151 -9.13 -2.13 22.09
N GLY A 152 -10.33 -2.15 22.66
CA GLY A 152 -10.79 -1.16 23.62
C GLY A 152 -11.57 0.00 23.00
N PRO A 153 -12.07 0.93 23.83
CA PRO A 153 -12.94 2.02 23.39
C PRO A 153 -12.22 3.14 22.64
N SER A 154 -10.89 3.16 22.67
CA SER A 154 -10.06 4.12 21.95
C SER A 154 -8.75 3.45 21.57
N THR A 155 -8.31 3.70 20.35
CA THR A 155 -7.05 3.24 19.78
C THR A 155 -6.18 4.44 19.41
N ALA A 156 -4.93 4.20 18.99
CA ALA A 156 -4.07 5.27 18.48
C ALA A 156 -4.65 5.96 17.22
N LEU A 157 -5.51 5.27 16.47
CA LEU A 157 -6.17 5.85 15.30
C LEU A 157 -7.10 6.99 15.72
N ASP A 158 -7.88 6.80 16.80
CA ASP A 158 -8.89 7.75 17.28
C ASP A 158 -8.31 9.14 17.62
N SER A 159 -7.04 9.18 18.06
CA SER A 159 -6.33 10.44 18.30
C SER A 159 -5.68 11.03 17.05
N SER A 160 -5.19 10.19 16.14
CA SER A 160 -4.25 10.61 15.09
C SER A 160 -4.90 10.78 13.71
N CYS A 161 -6.03 10.13 13.45
CA CYS A 161 -6.70 10.13 12.13
C CYS A 161 -7.94 11.01 12.07
N LYS A 162 -8.29 11.70 13.15
CA LYS A 162 -9.55 12.42 13.31
C LYS A 162 -9.63 13.68 12.44
N THR A 163 -8.53 14.41 12.32
CA THR A 163 -8.44 15.73 11.66
C THR A 163 -8.38 15.63 10.13
N ASP A 164 -8.30 16.78 9.45
CA ASP A 164 -7.95 16.79 8.03
C ASP A 164 -6.52 16.25 7.85
N LEU A 165 -6.37 15.31 6.93
CA LEU A 165 -5.11 14.61 6.64
C LEU A 165 -4.46 15.12 5.34
N THR A 166 -4.89 16.27 4.83
CA THR A 166 -4.17 16.99 3.77
C THR A 166 -2.82 17.53 4.25
N ASP A 167 -2.69 17.81 5.55
CA ASP A 167 -1.41 18.12 6.20
C ASP A 167 -0.58 16.84 6.41
N LEU A 168 0.69 16.90 5.98
CA LEU A 168 1.60 15.75 5.99
C LEU A 168 1.93 15.27 7.40
N THR A 169 2.04 16.18 8.37
CA THR A 169 2.35 15.82 9.77
C THR A 169 1.20 15.02 10.38
N SER A 170 -0.03 15.48 10.14
CA SER A 170 -1.25 14.81 10.59
C SER A 170 -1.44 13.46 9.88
N CYS A 171 -1.15 13.41 8.57
CA CYS A 171 -1.16 12.17 7.81
C CYS A 171 -0.15 11.14 8.35
N ASP A 172 1.10 11.54 8.58
CA ASP A 172 2.15 10.65 9.09
C ASP A 172 1.81 10.08 10.47
N ALA A 173 1.20 10.89 11.34
CA ALA A 173 0.71 10.45 12.64
C ALA A 173 -0.41 9.41 12.51
N CYS A 174 -1.35 9.65 11.59
CA CYS A 174 -2.45 8.72 11.30
C CYS A 174 -1.94 7.37 10.76
N VAL A 175 -1.01 7.39 9.79
CA VAL A 175 -0.41 6.18 9.22
C VAL A 175 0.36 5.39 10.27
N ALA A 176 1.14 6.07 11.13
CA ALA A 176 1.85 5.41 12.23
C ALA A 176 0.89 4.73 13.22
N ALA A 177 -0.22 5.41 13.57
CA ALA A 177 -1.26 4.82 14.40
C ALA A 177 -1.90 3.58 13.75
N GLY A 178 -2.06 3.56 12.42
CA GLY A 178 -2.52 2.38 11.68
C GLY A 178 -1.60 1.17 11.82
N PHE A 179 -0.29 1.37 11.76
CA PHE A 179 0.69 0.29 11.97
C PHE A 179 0.71 -0.23 13.41
N GLN A 180 0.51 0.66 14.38
CA GLN A 180 0.37 0.26 15.79
C GLN A 180 -0.85 -0.64 15.98
N VAL A 181 -2.01 -0.20 15.50
CA VAL A 181 -3.25 -0.99 15.59
C VAL A 181 -3.15 -2.31 14.80
N GLN A 182 -2.46 -2.33 13.66
CA GLN A 182 -2.18 -3.56 12.94
C GLN A 182 -1.39 -4.55 13.82
N THR A 183 -0.37 -4.05 14.53
CA THR A 183 0.46 -4.88 15.42
C THR A 183 -0.39 -5.49 16.54
N ASP A 184 -1.28 -4.69 17.15
CA ASP A 184 -2.21 -5.16 18.18
C ASP A 184 -3.15 -6.24 17.63
N LEU A 185 -3.75 -6.00 16.46
CA LEU A 185 -4.64 -6.94 15.78
C LEU A 185 -3.95 -8.26 15.43
N ILE A 186 -2.71 -8.22 14.93
CA ILE A 186 -1.92 -9.43 14.65
C ILE A 186 -1.63 -10.21 15.93
N GLY A 187 -1.33 -9.51 17.03
CA GLY A 187 -1.15 -10.13 18.35
C GLY A 187 -2.40 -10.87 18.82
N ILE A 188 -3.58 -10.30 18.59
CA ILE A 188 -4.88 -10.90 18.95
C ILE A 188 -5.25 -12.06 18.02
N ASP A 189 -4.98 -11.93 16.72
CA ASP A 189 -5.34 -12.94 15.72
C ASP A 189 -4.61 -14.26 15.95
N GLY A 190 -3.36 -14.23 16.45
CA GLY A 190 -2.56 -15.42 16.75
C GLY A 190 -2.18 -16.26 15.51
N ASN A 191 -2.71 -15.90 14.33
CA ASN A 191 -2.50 -16.57 13.05
C ASN A 191 -1.78 -15.62 12.07
N LYS A 192 -0.49 -15.87 11.83
CA LYS A 192 0.35 -14.97 11.00
C LYS A 192 -0.14 -14.82 9.54
N SER A 193 -1.07 -15.68 9.08
CA SER A 193 -1.58 -15.65 7.70
C SER A 193 -2.53 -14.48 7.38
N HIS A 194 -3.12 -13.80 8.37
CA HIS A 194 -4.04 -12.66 8.14
C HIS A 194 -3.37 -11.29 8.29
N SER A 195 -2.03 -11.23 8.37
CA SER A 195 -1.30 -9.99 8.67
C SER A 195 -1.60 -8.83 7.69
N THR A 196 -1.81 -9.12 6.41
CA THR A 196 -2.21 -8.14 5.38
C THR A 196 -3.66 -7.68 5.56
N ASP A 197 -4.54 -8.58 5.98
CA ASP A 197 -5.96 -8.27 6.22
C ASP A 197 -6.09 -7.35 7.44
N CYS A 198 -5.26 -7.56 8.48
CA CYS A 198 -5.28 -6.72 9.67
C CYS A 198 -4.99 -5.24 9.41
N PHE A 199 -4.05 -4.95 8.51
CA PHE A 199 -3.79 -3.56 8.13
C PHE A 199 -4.97 -2.96 7.37
N TYR A 200 -5.57 -3.75 6.47
CA TYR A 200 -6.72 -3.30 5.69
C TYR A 200 -7.91 -2.91 6.60
N PHE A 201 -8.14 -3.66 7.69
CA PHE A 201 -9.17 -3.31 8.67
C PHE A 201 -8.85 -2.00 9.40
N ALA A 202 -7.59 -1.75 9.75
CA ALA A 202 -7.17 -0.47 10.31
C ALA A 202 -7.41 0.71 9.35
N VAL A 203 -7.13 0.53 8.05
CA VAL A 203 -7.42 1.51 7.00
C VAL A 203 -8.92 1.82 6.92
N LEU A 204 -9.77 0.78 6.88
CA LEU A 204 -11.23 0.95 6.82
C LEU A 204 -11.78 1.67 8.05
N TYR A 205 -11.30 1.31 9.25
CA TYR A 205 -11.73 1.95 10.49
C TYR A 205 -11.29 3.42 10.55
N ALA A 206 -10.04 3.71 10.19
CA ALA A 206 -9.50 5.06 10.16
C ALA A 206 -10.34 5.98 9.24
N ALA A 207 -10.63 5.55 8.02
CA ALA A 207 -11.36 6.36 7.05
C ALA A 207 -12.87 6.43 7.31
N GLY A 208 -13.48 5.31 7.73
CA GLY A 208 -14.93 5.19 7.91
C GLY A 208 -15.44 5.69 9.25
N ILE A 209 -14.71 5.40 10.34
CA ILE A 209 -15.16 5.66 11.71
C ILE A 209 -14.46 6.88 12.32
N VAL A 210 -13.14 6.97 12.18
CA VAL A 210 -12.34 7.97 12.91
C VAL A 210 -12.29 9.32 12.19
N ASN A 211 -12.02 9.33 10.89
CA ASN A 211 -11.81 10.57 10.15
C ASN A 211 -13.12 11.36 9.99
N GLU A 212 -13.16 12.60 10.51
CA GLU A 212 -14.38 13.41 10.52
C GLU A 212 -14.80 13.88 9.11
N PHE A 213 -13.82 14.01 8.20
CA PHE A 213 -14.03 14.43 6.81
C PHE A 213 -14.52 13.27 5.93
N GLY A 214 -14.37 12.04 6.41
CA GLY A 214 -14.86 10.83 5.77
C GLY A 214 -13.98 10.29 4.63
N PRO A 215 -14.33 9.10 4.11
CA PRO A 215 -13.46 8.32 3.23
C PRO A 215 -13.31 8.89 1.81
N GLU A 216 -14.18 9.81 1.38
CA GLU A 216 -14.05 10.51 0.09
C GLU A 216 -13.28 11.83 0.18
N SER A 217 -12.90 12.27 1.38
CA SER A 217 -12.12 13.51 1.54
C SER A 217 -10.75 13.38 0.86
N ILE A 218 -10.21 14.49 0.35
CA ILE A 218 -8.91 14.49 -0.32
C ILE A 218 -7.83 13.90 0.59
N GLY A 219 -7.79 14.33 1.86
CA GLY A 219 -6.87 13.79 2.87
C GLY A 219 -7.04 12.29 3.11
N ALA A 220 -8.26 11.77 3.24
CA ALA A 220 -8.45 10.32 3.43
C ALA A 220 -8.04 9.53 2.18
N VAL A 221 -8.40 10.01 0.99
CA VAL A 221 -8.09 9.37 -0.29
C VAL A 221 -6.58 9.32 -0.53
N SER A 222 -5.86 10.43 -0.30
CA SER A 222 -4.40 10.47 -0.50
C SER A 222 -3.61 9.83 0.63
N CYS A 223 -4.01 10.05 1.89
CA CYS A 223 -3.27 9.57 3.07
C CYS A 223 -3.65 8.15 3.48
N ILE A 224 -4.92 7.92 3.84
CA ILE A 224 -5.37 6.65 4.43
C ILE A 224 -5.39 5.54 3.35
N PHE A 225 -5.90 5.85 2.16
CA PHE A 225 -5.99 4.89 1.06
C PHE A 225 -4.76 4.89 0.13
N GLY A 226 -3.85 5.86 0.28
CA GLY A 226 -2.64 5.95 -0.54
C GLY A 226 -2.92 6.16 -2.04
N LEU A 227 -4.07 6.72 -2.41
CA LEU A 227 -4.45 6.90 -3.81
C LEU A 227 -3.81 8.16 -4.39
N SER A 228 -3.17 8.00 -5.55
CA SER A 228 -2.73 9.13 -6.37
C SER A 228 -3.94 9.81 -7.01
N ILE A 229 -4.25 11.04 -6.58
CA ILE A 229 -5.34 11.85 -7.12
C ILE A 229 -4.77 12.76 -8.23
N SER A 230 -5.11 12.47 -9.47
CA SER A 230 -4.81 13.27 -10.67
C SER A 230 -5.77 14.46 -10.72
N SER A 231 -5.39 15.62 -10.21
CA SER A 231 -6.24 16.81 -10.20
C SER A 231 -6.87 17.11 -11.58
N ARG A 232 -8.17 17.45 -11.61
CA ARG A 232 -8.95 17.75 -12.82
C ARG A 232 -8.52 19.10 -13.42
N ARG A 233 -7.42 19.13 -14.17
CA ARG A 233 -7.15 20.06 -15.30
C ARG A 233 -6.06 19.48 -16.23
N GLU A 234 -6.55 18.79 -17.26
CA GLU A 234 -6.14 18.79 -18.67
C GLU A 234 -4.67 18.70 -19.16
N VAL A 235 -4.49 17.70 -20.05
CA VAL A 235 -3.64 17.60 -21.27
C VAL A 235 -2.20 17.08 -21.16
N ILE A 236 -2.10 15.76 -21.39
CA ILE A 236 -1.17 14.98 -22.24
C ILE A 236 0.16 15.66 -22.63
N TRP A 237 1.30 15.08 -22.21
CA TRP A 237 2.34 14.58 -23.13
C TRP A 237 3.11 13.39 -22.52
N GLU A 238 3.26 12.35 -23.33
CA GLU A 238 3.88 11.05 -23.07
C GLU A 238 5.42 11.12 -23.04
N LYS A 239 6.10 10.44 -22.09
CA LYS A 239 7.51 9.99 -22.26
C LYS A 239 8.01 8.96 -21.22
N ARG A 240 8.22 7.74 -21.76
CA ARG A 240 9.22 6.69 -21.51
C ARG A 240 9.96 6.62 -20.15
N LYS A 241 9.55 5.56 -19.45
CA LYS A 241 10.06 4.93 -18.23
C LYS A 241 11.42 4.23 -18.45
N TRP A 242 12.37 4.41 -17.55
CA TRP A 242 13.45 3.44 -17.31
C TRP A 242 13.20 2.75 -15.96
N GLY A 243 13.35 1.43 -15.96
CA GLY A 243 12.89 0.55 -14.89
C GLY A 243 13.82 0.49 -13.67
N LEU A 244 13.20 0.32 -12.50
CA LEU A 244 13.81 -0.31 -11.34
C LEU A 244 12.86 -1.42 -10.85
N GLY A 245 13.50 -2.54 -10.50
CA GLY A 245 12.92 -3.86 -10.36
C GLY A 245 12.03 -4.08 -9.14
N ARG A 246 11.37 -5.23 -9.23
CA ARG A 246 10.65 -6.02 -8.24
C ARG A 246 10.97 -5.68 -6.77
N ASP A 247 10.18 -4.76 -6.20
CA ASP A 247 9.55 -4.88 -4.87
C ASP A 247 8.52 -3.75 -4.74
N GLY A 248 7.27 -4.09 -5.05
CA GLY A 248 6.22 -3.13 -5.39
C GLY A 248 5.30 -2.70 -4.25
N LEU A 249 5.69 -2.83 -2.98
CA LEU A 249 4.74 -2.65 -1.86
C LEU A 249 5.13 -1.59 -0.80
N LEU A 250 6.17 -0.78 -0.98
CA LEU A 250 6.56 0.21 0.05
C LEU A 250 6.84 1.64 -0.44
N GLN A 251 6.79 1.94 -1.74
CA GLN A 251 7.22 3.25 -2.26
C GLN A 251 6.09 4.27 -2.50
N LEU A 252 4.91 4.15 -1.88
CA LEU A 252 3.80 5.08 -2.15
C LEU A 252 3.22 5.80 -0.92
N LEU A 253 3.82 5.65 0.27
CA LEU A 253 3.40 6.39 1.46
C LEU A 253 4.36 7.48 1.95
N PHE A 254 5.51 7.73 1.30
CA PHE A 254 6.58 8.54 1.93
C PHE A 254 7.25 9.64 1.08
N GLY A 255 6.66 10.05 -0.04
CA GLY A 255 7.36 10.86 -1.05
C GLY A 255 7.87 12.26 -0.63
N ASN A 256 7.33 12.90 0.41
CA ASN A 256 7.72 14.27 0.78
C ASN A 256 8.72 14.34 1.94
N ALA A 257 8.43 13.67 3.06
CA ALA A 257 9.26 13.75 4.26
C ALA A 257 10.61 13.06 4.06
N GLU A 258 10.63 11.86 3.48
CA GLU A 258 11.87 11.14 3.18
C GLU A 258 12.70 11.86 2.14
N PHE A 259 12.07 12.44 1.11
CA PHE A 259 12.77 13.26 0.13
C PHE A 259 13.43 14.48 0.78
N CYS A 260 12.68 15.26 1.57
CA CYS A 260 13.24 16.44 2.23
C CYS A 260 14.35 16.05 3.22
N ASN A 261 14.13 14.99 4.00
CA ASN A 261 15.10 14.48 4.96
C ASN A 261 16.37 13.98 4.28
N GLU A 262 16.24 13.23 3.18
CA GLU A 262 17.35 12.75 2.38
C GLU A 262 18.15 13.92 1.80
N VAL A 263 17.49 14.89 1.16
CA VAL A 263 18.15 16.10 0.63
C VAL A 263 18.88 16.86 1.74
N GLU A 264 18.22 17.09 2.88
CA GLU A 264 18.79 17.83 4.00
C GLU A 264 20.05 17.15 4.57
N ILE A 265 20.00 15.83 4.75
CA ILE A 265 21.09 15.05 5.33
C ILE A 265 22.21 14.87 4.31
N ILE A 266 21.94 14.29 3.13
CA ILE A 266 22.98 13.85 2.20
C ILE A 266 23.67 15.01 1.49
N SER A 267 23.01 16.17 1.33
CA SER A 267 23.60 17.36 0.69
C SER A 267 24.85 17.88 1.41
N ASN A 268 24.93 17.65 2.73
CA ASN A 268 26.03 18.11 3.57
C ASN A 268 27.08 17.02 3.83
N LEU A 269 26.91 15.83 3.28
CA LEU A 269 27.80 14.69 3.49
C LEU A 269 28.70 14.46 2.29
N LYS A 270 30.01 14.29 2.55
CA LYS A 270 30.99 13.99 1.51
C LYS A 270 31.94 12.91 1.99
N HIS A 271 31.71 11.70 1.51
CA HIS A 271 32.57 10.56 1.82
C HIS A 271 32.56 9.53 0.69
N ARG A 272 33.72 8.91 0.43
CA ARG A 272 33.92 7.99 -0.70
C ARG A 272 33.06 6.72 -0.64
N ASN A 273 32.59 6.35 0.55
CA ASN A 273 31.74 5.18 0.79
C ASN A 273 30.26 5.54 1.00
N LEU A 274 29.84 6.74 0.61
CA LEU A 274 28.43 7.13 0.52
C LEU A 274 28.10 7.42 -0.96
N VAL A 275 26.87 7.17 -1.39
CA VAL A 275 26.44 7.51 -2.75
C VAL A 275 26.32 9.03 -2.86
N PRO A 276 27.06 9.69 -3.76
CA PRO A 276 26.99 11.14 -3.89
C PRO A 276 25.66 11.59 -4.49
N LEU A 277 24.90 12.41 -3.76
CA LEU A 277 23.80 13.18 -4.33
C LEU A 277 24.38 14.34 -5.15
N ARG A 278 24.06 14.38 -6.43
CA ARG A 278 24.45 15.46 -7.35
C ARG A 278 23.51 16.66 -7.27
N GLY A 279 22.25 16.38 -6.98
CA GLY A 279 21.25 17.41 -6.76
C GLY A 279 19.87 16.81 -6.64
N CYS A 280 18.93 17.66 -6.29
CA CYS A 280 17.53 17.33 -6.32
C CYS A 280 16.82 18.25 -7.31
N CYS A 281 15.85 17.73 -8.03
CA CYS A 281 14.96 18.54 -8.83
C CYS A 281 13.58 18.48 -8.18
N VAL A 282 13.08 19.64 -7.77
CA VAL A 282 11.68 19.80 -7.42
C VAL A 282 11.09 20.60 -8.58
N THR A 283 10.53 19.88 -9.54
CA THR A 283 9.87 20.55 -10.65
C THR A 283 8.41 20.79 -10.29
N GLU A 284 8.04 22.05 -10.25
CA GLU A 284 6.67 22.49 -10.46
C GLU A 284 6.40 22.43 -11.97
N ASN A 285 6.27 21.20 -12.51
CA ASN A 285 6.08 21.01 -13.94
C ASN A 285 4.65 21.42 -14.31
N GLY A 286 4.44 22.72 -14.56
CA GLY A 286 3.33 23.31 -15.32
C GLY A 286 1.91 23.21 -14.73
N CYS A 287 1.66 22.31 -13.78
CA CYS A 287 0.38 22.12 -13.10
C CYS A 287 0.51 22.49 -11.62
N PRO A 288 -0.36 23.35 -11.07
CA PRO A 288 -0.34 23.68 -9.65
C PRO A 288 -0.69 22.44 -8.80
N GLY A 289 0.23 22.03 -7.93
CA GLY A 289 0.01 20.96 -6.94
C GLY A 289 0.74 19.63 -7.20
N GLU A 290 1.45 19.48 -8.33
CA GLU A 290 2.35 18.35 -8.57
C GLU A 290 3.80 18.83 -8.56
N SER A 291 4.46 18.63 -7.42
CA SER A 291 5.92 18.75 -7.34
C SER A 291 6.52 17.38 -7.62
N GLU A 292 6.94 17.14 -8.86
CA GLU A 292 7.76 15.96 -9.13
C GLU A 292 9.12 16.17 -8.45
N ARG A 293 9.54 15.15 -7.71
CA ARG A 293 10.72 15.18 -6.86
C ARG A 293 11.69 14.13 -7.37
N TYR A 294 12.83 14.60 -7.85
CA TYR A 294 13.88 13.76 -8.37
C TYR A 294 15.11 13.92 -7.51
N LEU A 295 15.72 12.80 -7.13
CA LEU A 295 17.07 12.77 -6.57
C LEU A 295 18.00 12.26 -7.65
N VAL A 296 19.05 13.03 -7.93
CA VAL A 296 20.03 12.71 -8.96
C VAL A 296 21.29 12.25 -8.26
N TYR A 297 21.62 10.98 -8.42
CA TYR A 297 22.81 10.35 -7.86
C TYR A 297 23.85 10.03 -8.93
N ASP A 298 25.08 9.80 -8.49
CA ASP A 298 26.03 9.07 -9.35
C ASP A 298 25.51 7.67 -9.64
N TYR A 299 25.63 7.25 -10.90
CA TYR A 299 25.23 5.92 -11.34
C TYR A 299 26.20 4.85 -10.80
N MET A 300 25.64 3.78 -10.25
CA MET A 300 26.36 2.64 -9.68
C MET A 300 26.19 1.43 -10.61
N PRO A 301 27.16 1.16 -11.52
CA PRO A 301 26.98 0.22 -12.62
C PRO A 301 26.85 -1.24 -12.18
N ASN A 302 27.33 -1.59 -10.98
CA ASN A 302 27.27 -2.96 -10.48
C ASN A 302 26.03 -3.22 -9.59
N GLY A 303 25.07 -2.29 -9.54
CA GLY A 303 23.80 -2.51 -8.82
C GLY A 303 23.95 -2.54 -7.30
N ASN A 304 22.98 -3.16 -6.62
CA ASN A 304 22.96 -3.27 -5.16
C ASN A 304 23.64 -4.59 -4.71
N LEU A 305 24.05 -4.67 -3.45
CA LEU A 305 24.77 -5.83 -2.92
C LEU A 305 23.91 -7.09 -2.85
N ASP A 306 22.60 -6.97 -2.68
CA ASP A 306 21.68 -8.12 -2.57
C ASP A 306 21.72 -8.99 -3.84
N ASP A 307 21.75 -8.34 -5.01
CA ASP A 307 21.88 -8.98 -6.33
C ASP A 307 23.13 -9.88 -6.45
N HIS A 308 24.17 -9.61 -5.64
CA HIS A 308 25.44 -10.35 -5.63
C HIS A 308 25.57 -11.37 -4.51
N LEU A 309 24.69 -11.30 -3.49
CA LEU A 309 24.65 -12.23 -2.36
C LEU A 309 23.68 -13.39 -2.62
N LEU A 310 22.56 -13.11 -3.30
CA LEU A 310 21.49 -14.06 -3.60
C LEU A 310 21.29 -14.15 -5.12
N PRO A 311 22.14 -14.90 -5.86
CA PRO A 311 21.98 -15.03 -7.30
C PRO A 311 20.70 -15.81 -7.63
N VAL A 312 19.64 -15.10 -7.99
CA VAL A 312 18.38 -15.68 -8.50
C VAL A 312 18.47 -15.76 -10.03
N GLY A 313 18.61 -16.97 -10.58
CA GLY A 313 18.55 -17.26 -12.02
C GLY A 313 19.79 -16.87 -12.85
N GLU A 314 19.66 -16.90 -14.18
CA GLU A 314 20.69 -16.57 -15.21
C GLU A 314 21.12 -15.07 -15.21
N SER A 315 20.97 -14.38 -14.08
CA SER A 315 21.55 -13.07 -13.85
C SER A 315 23.06 -13.20 -13.92
N GLY A 316 23.69 -12.72 -14.99
CA GLY A 316 25.12 -12.90 -15.30
C GLY A 316 26.12 -12.29 -14.32
N ASN A 317 25.72 -11.97 -13.09
CA ASN A 317 26.60 -11.47 -12.04
C ASN A 317 27.27 -12.65 -11.34
N SER A 318 28.59 -12.70 -11.41
CA SER A 318 29.38 -13.73 -10.73
C SER A 318 29.26 -13.56 -9.21
N PRO A 319 29.10 -14.65 -8.44
CA PRO A 319 29.09 -14.60 -6.98
C PRO A 319 30.34 -13.89 -6.43
N LEU A 320 30.16 -13.06 -5.40
CA LEU A 320 31.29 -12.33 -4.80
C LEU A 320 32.32 -13.28 -4.19
N THR A 321 33.57 -13.09 -4.58
CA THR A 321 34.72 -13.72 -3.94
C THR A 321 34.89 -13.22 -2.50
N TRP A 322 35.53 -14.02 -1.66
CA TRP A 322 35.78 -13.63 -0.27
C TRP A 322 36.55 -12.31 -0.10
N PRO A 323 37.62 -12.03 -0.88
CA PRO A 323 38.28 -10.73 -0.83
C PRO A 323 37.35 -9.55 -1.19
N GLN A 324 36.45 -9.72 -2.16
CA GLN A 324 35.45 -8.70 -2.51
C GLN A 324 34.49 -8.45 -1.36
N ARG A 325 33.94 -9.51 -0.75
CA ARG A 325 33.06 -9.39 0.43
C ARG A 325 33.75 -8.64 1.58
N LYS A 326 35.01 -8.97 1.86
CA LYS A 326 35.83 -8.29 2.87
C LYS A 326 36.03 -6.80 2.55
N ASN A 327 36.27 -6.47 1.29
CA ASN A 327 36.43 -5.08 0.87
C ASN A 327 35.12 -4.30 0.98
N ILE A 328 34.01 -4.91 0.60
CA ILE A 328 32.66 -4.34 0.68
C ILE A 328 32.28 -4.03 2.14
N ILE A 329 32.42 -4.99 3.06
CA ILE A 329 32.07 -4.75 4.47
C ILE A 329 32.98 -3.67 5.09
N MET A 330 34.26 -3.62 4.69
CA MET A 330 35.18 -2.59 5.15
C MET A 330 34.78 -1.20 4.64
N ASP A 331 34.30 -1.10 3.41
CA ASP A 331 33.78 0.15 2.85
C ASP A 331 32.51 0.62 3.55
N VAL A 332 31.55 -0.28 3.79
CA VAL A 332 30.34 0.02 4.56
C VAL A 332 30.70 0.50 5.97
N ALA A 333 31.61 -0.21 6.66
CA ALA A 333 32.06 0.17 8.00
C ALA A 333 32.70 1.57 8.03
N LYS A 334 33.49 1.93 7.01
CA LYS A 334 34.07 3.28 6.89
C LYS A 334 32.99 4.34 6.66
N GLY A 335 32.01 4.06 5.81
CA GLY A 335 30.85 4.94 5.59
C GLY A 335 30.09 5.20 6.89
N LEU A 336 29.77 4.15 7.64
CA LEU A 336 29.09 4.24 8.94
C LEU A 336 29.94 4.97 10.00
N ALA A 337 31.24 4.68 10.07
CA ALA A 337 32.14 5.37 11.01
C ALA A 337 32.19 6.88 10.72
N TYR A 338 32.20 7.27 9.43
CA TYR A 338 32.11 8.67 9.04
C TYR A 338 30.79 9.31 9.50
N LEU A 339 29.65 8.65 9.30
CA LEU A 339 28.34 9.17 9.73
C LEU A 339 28.23 9.31 11.26
N HIS A 340 28.75 8.34 12.01
CA HIS A 340 28.64 8.33 13.48
C HIS A 340 29.65 9.24 14.17
N TYR A 341 30.86 9.37 13.64
CA TYR A 341 31.98 10.02 14.34
C TYR A 341 32.67 11.11 13.53
N GLY A 342 32.57 11.07 12.20
CA GLY A 342 33.23 12.01 11.30
C GLY A 342 32.43 13.29 11.03
N VAL A 343 31.15 13.33 11.40
CA VAL A 343 30.25 14.48 11.23
C VAL A 343 29.57 14.84 12.56
N LYS A 344 29.28 16.13 12.75
CA LYS A 344 28.60 16.65 13.94
C LYS A 344 27.41 17.53 13.51
N PRO A 345 26.19 17.28 14.02
CA PRO A 345 25.81 16.16 14.89
C PRO A 345 25.98 14.80 14.19
N ALA A 346 26.19 13.73 14.98
CA ALA A 346 26.30 12.37 14.46
C ALA A 346 25.01 11.99 13.72
N ILE A 347 25.12 11.26 12.61
CA ILE A 347 23.99 10.84 11.76
C ILE A 347 23.83 9.33 11.82
N TYR A 348 22.63 8.86 12.13
CA TYR A 348 22.28 7.45 12.12
C TYR A 348 21.44 7.14 10.90
N HIS A 349 21.89 6.19 10.07
CA HIS A 349 21.23 5.86 8.80
C HIS A 349 19.88 5.14 8.96
N ARG A 350 19.75 4.29 9.99
CA ARG A 350 18.52 3.55 10.38
C ARG A 350 17.97 2.51 9.40
N ASP A 351 18.48 2.43 8.17
CA ASP A 351 18.05 1.42 7.17
C ASP A 351 19.22 0.77 6.41
N ILE A 352 20.19 0.23 7.16
CA ILE A 352 21.33 -0.49 6.58
C ILE A 352 20.92 -1.93 6.26
N LYS A 353 20.86 -2.24 4.96
CA LYS A 353 20.55 -3.56 4.39
C LYS A 353 21.23 -3.72 3.03
N ALA A 354 21.33 -4.94 2.51
CA ALA A 354 22.05 -5.23 1.27
C ALA A 354 21.51 -4.45 0.05
N THR A 355 20.20 -4.21 -0.02
CA THR A 355 19.58 -3.43 -1.10
C THR A 355 19.95 -1.94 -1.09
N ASN A 356 20.37 -1.40 0.06
CA ASN A 356 20.81 -0.01 0.24
C ASN A 356 22.35 0.14 0.17
N ILE A 357 23.08 -0.93 -0.18
CA ILE A 357 24.52 -0.88 -0.46
C ILE A 357 24.72 -1.01 -1.97
N LEU A 358 25.13 0.08 -2.63
CA LEU A 358 25.40 0.08 -4.07
C LEU A 358 26.88 -0.14 -4.36
N LEU A 359 27.17 -0.72 -5.53
CA LEU A 359 28.51 -1.06 -5.98
C LEU A 359 28.91 -0.20 -7.18
N ASP A 360 30.01 0.54 -7.05
CA ASP A 360 30.58 1.31 -8.16
C ASP A 360 31.36 0.42 -9.14
N SER A 361 31.92 1.00 -10.21
CA SER A 361 32.64 0.28 -11.26
C SER A 361 33.82 -0.56 -10.76
N ASP A 362 34.41 -0.20 -9.63
CA ASP A 362 35.56 -0.87 -9.02
C ASP A 362 35.13 -1.91 -7.97
N MET A 363 33.83 -2.26 -7.92
CA MET A 363 33.23 -3.11 -6.90
C MET A 363 33.45 -2.58 -5.47
N ARG A 364 33.52 -1.25 -5.30
CA ARG A 364 33.58 -0.60 -4.00
C ARG A 364 32.18 -0.28 -3.51
N ALA A 365 31.97 -0.45 -2.21
CA ALA A 365 30.64 -0.28 -1.63
C ALA A 365 30.37 1.18 -1.24
N ARG A 366 29.15 1.61 -1.52
CA ARG A 366 28.61 2.93 -1.17
C ARG A 366 27.24 2.78 -0.54
N VAL A 367 27.09 3.37 0.64
CA VAL A 367 25.82 3.40 1.37
C VAL A 367 24.88 4.41 0.71
N ALA A 368 23.64 4.00 0.45
CA ALA A 368 22.59 4.76 -0.23
C ALA A 368 21.30 4.82 0.60
N ASP A 369 20.33 5.63 0.15
CA ASP A 369 18.98 5.76 0.74
C ASP A 369 18.97 6.35 2.17
N PHE A 370 19.07 7.67 2.22
CA PHE A 370 19.08 8.42 3.48
C PHE A 370 17.68 8.89 3.91
N GLY A 371 16.61 8.40 3.28
CA GLY A 371 15.23 8.83 3.56
C GLY A 371 14.84 8.66 5.03
N LEU A 372 15.36 7.63 5.71
CA LEU A 372 15.10 7.34 7.12
C LEU A 372 16.20 7.83 8.09
N ALA A 373 17.27 8.43 7.57
CA ALA A 373 18.40 8.85 8.37
C ALA A 373 18.02 9.95 9.39
N LYS A 374 18.75 10.06 10.50
CA LYS A 374 18.46 11.03 11.55
C LYS A 374 19.70 11.56 12.24
N GLN A 375 19.73 12.86 12.52
CA GLN A 375 20.79 13.50 13.30
C GLN A 375 20.57 13.30 14.81
N SER A 376 21.66 13.13 15.56
CA SER A 376 21.70 13.20 17.02
C SER A 376 21.34 14.61 17.52
N GLN A 377 20.75 14.69 18.71
CA GLN A 377 20.64 15.96 19.44
C GLN A 377 21.90 16.17 20.29
N GLU A 378 22.40 17.41 20.31
CA GLU A 378 23.64 17.76 21.00
C GLU A 378 23.51 17.47 22.52
N GLY A 379 24.41 16.64 23.06
CA GLY A 379 24.42 16.27 24.48
C GLY A 379 23.59 15.04 24.88
N GLN A 380 22.94 14.34 23.95
CA GLN A 380 22.19 13.10 24.25
C GLN A 380 22.95 11.83 23.85
N SER A 381 22.94 10.81 24.70
CA SER A 381 23.53 9.49 24.44
C SER A 381 22.60 8.52 23.72
N HIS A 382 21.33 8.91 23.54
CA HIS A 382 20.28 8.13 22.90
C HIS A 382 19.36 9.05 22.10
N LEU A 383 18.81 8.56 21.00
CA LEU A 383 17.82 9.27 20.20
C LEU A 383 16.42 8.78 20.57
N THR A 384 15.62 9.61 21.22
CA THR A 384 14.19 9.32 21.39
C THR A 384 13.48 9.58 20.06
N THR A 385 13.31 8.54 19.25
CA THR A 385 12.72 8.63 17.91
C THR A 385 11.85 7.42 17.60
N ARG A 386 10.76 7.61 16.85
CA ARG A 386 9.90 6.54 16.31
C ARG A 386 10.77 5.43 15.71
N VAL A 387 10.43 4.17 15.94
CA VAL A 387 11.08 3.03 15.29
C VAL A 387 10.87 3.15 13.78
N ALA A 388 11.96 3.13 13.00
CA ALA A 388 11.90 3.01 11.55
C ALA A 388 13.14 2.27 11.04
N GLY A 389 12.97 1.57 9.92
CA GLY A 389 13.97 0.70 9.31
C GLY A 389 13.38 -0.66 8.96
N THR A 390 14.18 -1.49 8.30
CA THR A 390 13.72 -2.77 7.79
C THR A 390 13.67 -3.84 8.89
N HIS A 391 12.51 -4.52 9.03
CA HIS A 391 12.34 -5.62 9.97
C HIS A 391 13.39 -6.72 9.74
N GLY A 392 13.94 -7.27 10.82
CA GLY A 392 15.08 -8.21 10.77
C GLY A 392 16.47 -7.55 10.74
N TYR A 393 16.56 -6.24 10.48
CA TYR A 393 17.79 -5.44 10.57
C TYR A 393 17.78 -4.47 11.77
N LEU A 394 16.63 -4.29 12.43
CA LEU A 394 16.49 -3.44 13.60
C LEU A 394 17.18 -4.06 14.83
N ALA A 395 17.88 -3.23 15.59
CA ALA A 395 18.45 -3.62 16.88
C ALA A 395 17.31 -3.90 17.89
N PRO A 396 17.39 -4.98 18.69
CA PRO A 396 16.29 -5.38 19.58
C PRO A 396 15.96 -4.32 20.62
N GLU A 397 16.96 -3.63 21.18
CA GLU A 397 16.78 -2.52 22.10
C GLU A 397 16.00 -1.38 21.46
N TYR A 398 16.27 -1.06 20.19
CA TYR A 398 15.59 -0.03 19.42
C TYR A 398 14.17 -0.46 19.00
N ALA A 399 13.96 -1.75 18.74
CA ALA A 399 12.64 -2.29 18.46
C ALA A 399 11.75 -2.40 19.72
N SER A 400 12.37 -2.42 20.92
CA SER A 400 11.68 -2.60 22.21
C SER A 400 11.37 -1.31 22.97
N THR A 401 11.80 -0.15 22.49
CA THR A 401 11.56 1.15 23.15
C THR A 401 10.10 1.62 23.15
N ASP A 402 9.17 0.83 22.63
CA ASP A 402 7.71 1.01 22.75
C ASP A 402 7.14 0.16 23.91
N SER A 403 7.56 0.44 25.16
CA SER A 403 6.88 -0.09 26.36
C SER A 403 6.33 1.01 27.26
#